data_AF-A0A1Y2C9M9-F1
#
_entry.id   AF-A0A1Y2C9M9-F1
#
_cell.length_a   1.000
_cell.length_b   1.000
_cell.length_c   1.000
_cell.angle_alpha   90.00
_cell.angle_beta   90.00
_cell.angle_gamma   90.00
#
_symmetry.space_group_name_H-M   'P 1'
#
loop_
_entity.id
_entity.type
_entity.pdbx_description
1 polymer ?
#
loop_
_entity_poly.entity_id
_entity_poly.type
_entity_poly.pdbx_seq_one_letter_code
_entity_poly.pdbx_strand_id
1 'polypeptide(L)'
;MDLLPRIAIPALVLFTLLSLSTIFILLPANHTQHNLTLPTTKPRIVVSLASFPGRIIRINNTIHSLASQSLKPDLILLSLPHNGTVVRFSKPLVASSEEIQLLKYLNDRFPGLFQVHETVDYGSATKLLGALEVDLARERRRYSDSNCR
;
A
#
# COMPACT_ATOMS: atom_id res chain seq x y z
N MET A 1 -69.51 -18.13 -32.25
CA MET A 1 -68.91 -18.97 -31.19
C MET A 1 -67.44 -18.63 -31.15
N ASP A 2 -67.19 -17.49 -30.52
CA ASP A 2 -65.98 -16.71 -30.52
C ASP A 2 -64.98 -17.29 -29.51
N LEU A 3 -63.86 -17.83 -30.01
CA LEU A 3 -62.85 -18.44 -29.13
C LEU A 3 -61.42 -18.08 -29.54
N LEU A 4 -61.22 -16.88 -30.10
CA LEU A 4 -59.92 -16.50 -30.67
C LEU A 4 -59.38 -15.08 -30.32
N PRO A 5 -59.63 -14.47 -29.13
CA PRO A 5 -58.78 -13.34 -28.73
C PRO A 5 -58.12 -13.47 -27.34
N ARG A 6 -58.10 -14.65 -26.71
CA ARG A 6 -57.54 -14.78 -25.35
C ARG A 6 -56.07 -15.20 -25.26
N ILE A 7 -55.46 -15.67 -26.35
CA ILE A 7 -54.08 -16.20 -26.35
C ILE A 7 -53.07 -15.22 -26.98
N ALA A 8 -53.54 -14.28 -27.80
CA ALA A 8 -52.65 -13.37 -28.54
C ALA A 8 -51.96 -12.32 -27.64
N ILE A 9 -52.60 -11.87 -26.57
CA ILE A 9 -52.09 -10.81 -25.69
C ILE A 9 -50.89 -11.28 -24.83
N PRO A 10 -50.91 -12.45 -24.15
CA PRO A 10 -49.77 -12.89 -23.35
C PRO A 10 -48.53 -13.23 -24.20
N ALA A 11 -48.73 -13.69 -25.44
CA ALA A 11 -47.62 -14.00 -26.35
C ALA A 11 -46.85 -12.73 -26.77
N LEU A 12 -47.54 -11.61 -27.01
CA LEU A 12 -46.92 -10.36 -27.39
C LEU A 12 -46.10 -9.74 -26.24
N VAL A 13 -46.60 -9.83 -25.00
CA VAL A 13 -45.90 -9.33 -23.80
C VAL A 13 -44.64 -10.15 -23.49
N LEU A 14 -44.68 -11.47 -23.68
CA LEU A 14 -43.51 -12.32 -23.50
C LEU A 14 -42.42 -12.04 -24.55
N PHE A 15 -42.84 -11.75 -25.80
CA PHE A 15 -41.91 -11.44 -26.89
C PHE A 15 -41.20 -10.09 -26.71
N THR A 16 -41.91 -9.07 -26.20
CA THR A 16 -41.28 -7.77 -25.92
C THR A 16 -40.32 -7.83 -24.74
N LEU A 17 -40.65 -8.58 -23.68
CA LEU A 17 -39.75 -8.78 -22.53
C LEU A 17 -38.47 -9.56 -22.90
N LEU A 18 -38.57 -10.57 -23.76
CA LEU A 18 -37.39 -11.31 -24.25
C LEU A 18 -36.49 -10.40 -25.11
N SER A 19 -37.05 -9.57 -25.98
CA SER A 19 -36.27 -8.66 -26.84
C SER A 19 -35.53 -7.56 -26.07
N LEU A 20 -36.09 -7.06 -24.96
CA LEU A 20 -35.45 -6.07 -24.08
C LEU A 20 -34.27 -6.66 -23.30
N SER A 21 -34.33 -7.93 -22.91
CA SER A 21 -33.24 -8.61 -22.21
C SER A 21 -32.00 -8.82 -23.10
N THR A 22 -32.20 -9.06 -24.40
CA THR A 22 -31.09 -9.26 -25.34
C THR A 22 -30.34 -7.98 -25.67
N ILE A 23 -30.98 -6.81 -25.58
CA ILE A 23 -30.32 -5.51 -25.83
C ILE A 23 -29.30 -5.18 -24.74
N PHE A 24 -29.52 -5.63 -23.50
CA PHE A 24 -28.57 -5.42 -22.39
C PHE A 24 -27.34 -6.33 -22.45
N ILE A 25 -27.41 -7.48 -23.13
CA ILE A 25 -26.29 -8.42 -23.27
C ILE A 25 -25.33 -7.99 -24.39
N LEU A 26 -25.76 -7.11 -25.28
CA LEU A 26 -24.98 -6.64 -26.44
C LEU A 26 -24.44 -5.22 -26.29
N LEU A 27 -24.60 -4.58 -25.13
CA LEU A 27 -23.83 -3.37 -24.85
C LEU A 27 -22.38 -3.80 -24.60
N PRO A 28 -21.43 -3.52 -25.50
CA PRO A 28 -20.03 -3.70 -25.16
C PRO A 28 -19.82 -2.82 -23.94
N ALA A 29 -19.36 -3.42 -22.84
CA ALA A 29 -18.76 -2.65 -21.77
C ALA A 29 -17.61 -1.89 -22.43
N ASN A 30 -17.88 -0.63 -22.81
CA ASN A 30 -16.86 0.34 -23.13
C ASN A 30 -16.11 0.56 -21.82
N HIS A 31 -15.27 -0.40 -21.50
CA HIS A 31 -14.19 -0.25 -20.57
C HIS A 31 -13.30 0.78 -21.25
N THR A 32 -13.59 2.05 -20.99
CA THR A 32 -12.66 3.14 -21.21
C THR A 32 -11.40 2.76 -20.46
N GLN A 33 -10.50 2.06 -21.15
CA GLN A 33 -9.11 2.01 -20.77
C GLN A 33 -8.64 3.44 -20.95
N HIS A 34 -8.77 4.22 -19.89
CA HIS A 34 -7.92 5.37 -19.69
C HIS A 34 -6.51 4.79 -19.66
N ASN A 35 -5.89 4.75 -20.84
CA ASN A 35 -4.47 4.59 -20.98
C ASN A 35 -3.87 5.83 -20.35
N LEU A 36 -3.73 5.78 -19.03
CA LEU A 36 -2.81 6.61 -18.29
C LEU A 36 -1.44 6.28 -18.89
N THR A 37 -1.02 7.08 -19.88
CA THR A 37 0.39 7.22 -20.22
C THR A 37 1.05 7.84 -19.00
N LEU A 38 1.28 6.99 -17.99
CA LEU A 38 2.09 7.32 -16.84
C LEU A 38 3.47 7.69 -17.40
N PRO A 39 4.00 8.87 -17.07
CA PRO A 39 5.36 9.21 -17.46
C PRO A 39 6.27 8.06 -17.02
N THR A 40 7.13 7.59 -17.92
CA THR A 40 8.12 6.51 -17.71
C THR A 40 9.17 6.98 -16.72
N THR A 41 8.75 7.22 -15.49
CA THR A 41 9.61 7.44 -14.35
C THR A 41 10.02 6.07 -13.87
N LYS A 42 11.33 5.86 -13.74
CA LYS A 42 11.88 4.63 -13.18
C LYS A 42 11.13 4.32 -11.88
N PRO A 43 10.59 3.11 -11.70
CA PRO A 43 9.85 2.76 -10.49
C PRO A 43 10.80 2.88 -9.29
N ARG A 44 10.34 3.58 -8.27
CA ARG A 44 11.07 3.72 -7.00
C ARG A 44 10.85 2.46 -6.18
N ILE A 45 11.93 1.90 -5.66
CA ILE A 45 11.91 0.68 -4.87
C ILE A 45 12.10 1.04 -3.39
N VAL A 46 11.05 0.84 -2.61
CA VAL A 46 11.08 1.05 -1.15
C VAL A 46 10.94 -0.30 -0.45
N VAL A 47 11.89 -0.61 0.42
CA VAL A 47 11.83 -1.81 1.27
C VAL A 47 11.30 -1.41 2.62
N SER A 48 10.13 -1.91 2.99
CA SER A 48 9.54 -1.69 4.31
C SER A 48 9.81 -2.86 5.24
N LEU A 49 10.46 -2.57 6.36
CA LEU A 49 10.70 -3.48 7.46
C LEU A 49 9.88 -3.01 8.65
N ALA A 50 9.32 -3.94 9.42
CA ALA A 50 8.73 -3.65 10.72
C ALA A 50 9.40 -4.50 11.79
N SER A 51 9.73 -3.87 12.90
CA SER A 51 10.27 -4.54 14.08
C SER A 51 9.69 -3.88 15.34
N PHE A 52 10.14 -4.33 16.50
CA PHE A 52 9.78 -3.74 17.78
C PHE A 52 10.98 -3.75 18.72
N PRO A 53 10.99 -2.88 19.74
CA PRO A 53 12.07 -2.85 20.72
C PRO A 53 12.36 -4.21 21.36
N GLY A 54 13.64 -4.56 21.54
CA GLY A 54 14.08 -5.89 21.97
C GLY A 54 14.29 -6.91 20.84
N ARG A 55 14.00 -6.56 19.57
CA ARG A 55 14.32 -7.38 18.38
C ARG A 55 15.14 -6.64 17.33
N ILE A 56 15.57 -5.41 17.62
CA ILE A 56 16.25 -4.54 16.65
C ILE A 56 17.68 -5.04 16.41
N ILE A 57 18.30 -5.73 17.38
CA ILE A 57 19.69 -6.22 17.29
C ILE A 57 19.97 -7.02 16.00
N ARG A 58 18.96 -7.73 15.45
CA ARG A 58 19.10 -8.55 14.25
C ARG A 58 19.02 -7.76 12.94
N ILE A 59 18.63 -6.49 12.98
CA ILE A 59 18.39 -5.70 11.78
C ILE A 59 19.68 -5.36 11.05
N ASN A 60 20.81 -5.29 11.77
CA ASN A 60 22.10 -4.91 11.19
C ASN A 60 22.43 -5.71 9.93
N ASN A 61 22.42 -7.04 10.04
CA ASN A 61 22.74 -7.93 8.92
C ASN A 61 21.72 -7.81 7.78
N THR A 62 20.45 -7.59 8.10
CA THR A 62 19.40 -7.36 7.11
C THR A 62 19.65 -6.09 6.31
N ILE A 63 19.97 -4.97 6.97
CA ILE A 63 20.26 -3.70 6.28
C ILE A 63 21.51 -3.83 5.42
N HIS A 64 22.58 -4.44 5.93
CA HIS A 64 23.79 -4.70 5.14
C HIS A 64 23.52 -5.58 3.91
N SER A 65 22.69 -6.61 4.06
CA SER A 65 22.30 -7.49 2.96
C SER A 65 21.44 -6.77 1.92
N LEU A 66 20.48 -5.95 2.35
CA LEU A 66 19.65 -5.15 1.44
C LEU A 66 20.47 -4.11 0.69
N ALA A 67 21.41 -3.45 1.37
CA ALA A 67 22.31 -2.49 0.78
C ALA A 67 23.29 -3.14 -0.22
N SER A 68 23.59 -4.43 -0.10
CA SER A 68 24.51 -5.15 -1.00
C SER A 68 23.85 -5.79 -2.22
N GLN A 69 22.51 -5.82 -2.30
CA GLN A 69 21.77 -6.40 -3.42
C GLN A 69 22.17 -5.80 -4.78
N SER A 70 22.07 -6.59 -5.86
CA SER A 70 22.31 -6.11 -7.23
C SER A 70 21.29 -5.05 -7.65
N LEU A 71 20.02 -5.25 -7.26
CA LEU A 71 18.97 -4.23 -7.39
C LEU A 71 18.94 -3.39 -6.11
N LYS A 72 19.46 -2.16 -6.19
CA LYS A 72 19.52 -1.25 -5.04
C LYS A 72 18.14 -0.67 -4.74
N PRO A 73 17.64 -0.79 -3.50
CA PRO A 73 16.47 -0.03 -3.09
C PRO A 73 16.82 1.46 -3.00
N ASP A 74 15.83 2.32 -3.26
CA ASP A 74 15.96 3.77 -3.09
C ASP A 74 15.76 4.20 -1.63
N LEU A 75 15.07 3.38 -0.85
CA LEU A 75 14.85 3.60 0.58
C LEU A 75 14.60 2.26 1.28
N ILE A 76 15.20 2.09 2.45
CA ILE A 76 14.92 1.03 3.41
C ILE A 76 14.31 1.72 4.63
N LEU A 77 13.02 1.51 4.81
CA LEU A 77 12.25 2.09 5.90
C LEU A 77 12.09 1.05 7.01
N LEU A 78 12.53 1.39 8.21
CA LEU A 78 12.27 0.58 9.40
C LEU A 78 11.16 1.25 10.22
N SER A 79 9.98 0.66 10.19
CA SER A 79 8.86 1.04 11.05
C SER A 79 9.07 0.45 12.45
N LEU A 80 9.19 1.34 13.44
CA LEU A 80 9.28 0.97 14.85
C LEU A 80 8.12 1.62 15.61
N PRO A 81 7.38 0.85 16.41
CA PRO A 81 6.40 1.44 17.29
C PRO A 81 7.11 2.26 18.38
N HIS A 82 6.49 3.36 18.81
CA HIS A 82 7.02 4.23 19.86
C HIS A 82 7.39 3.43 21.11
N ASN A 83 8.50 3.81 21.76
CA ASN A 83 8.95 3.16 22.98
C ASN A 83 7.85 3.12 24.05
N GLY A 84 7.65 1.95 24.64
CA GLY A 84 6.66 1.74 25.70
C GLY A 84 5.22 1.57 25.23
N THR A 85 4.91 1.74 23.94
CA THR A 85 3.54 1.54 23.43
C THR A 85 3.19 0.07 23.23
N VAL A 86 4.18 -0.76 22.88
CA VAL A 86 3.98 -2.21 22.74
C VAL A 86 4.19 -2.89 24.09
N VAL A 87 3.14 -3.56 24.57
CA VAL A 87 3.20 -4.35 25.81
C VAL A 87 3.29 -5.84 25.46
N ARG A 88 4.29 -6.53 26.01
CA ARG A 88 4.39 -7.99 25.96
C ARG A 88 4.65 -8.54 27.34
N PHE A 89 3.97 -9.63 27.70
CA PHE A 89 4.08 -10.25 29.02
C PHE A 89 3.93 -9.23 30.17
N SER A 90 2.95 -8.34 30.03
CA SER A 90 2.66 -7.26 30.99
C SER A 90 3.80 -6.26 31.23
N LYS A 91 4.79 -6.20 30.32
CA LYS A 91 5.87 -5.21 30.36
C LYS A 91 5.89 -4.37 29.08
N PRO A 92 6.00 -3.03 29.19
CA PRO A 92 6.23 -2.19 28.03
C PRO A 92 7.61 -2.49 27.44
N LEU A 93 7.68 -2.64 26.14
CA LEU A 93 8.93 -2.83 25.42
C LEU A 93 9.58 -1.48 25.16
N VAL A 94 10.84 -1.35 25.57
CA VAL A 94 11.64 -0.14 25.40
C VAL A 94 12.95 -0.54 24.75
N ALA A 95 13.41 0.26 23.79
CA ALA A 95 14.65 -0.01 23.09
C ALA A 95 15.82 0.10 24.08
N SER A 96 16.70 -0.91 24.07
CA SER A 96 17.92 -0.85 24.86
C SER A 96 18.87 0.23 24.34
N SER A 97 19.83 0.65 25.15
CA SER A 97 20.89 1.60 24.74
C SER A 97 21.67 1.07 23.53
N GLU A 98 21.94 -0.23 23.47
CA GLU A 98 22.59 -0.89 22.34
C GLU A 98 21.77 -0.79 21.06
N GLU A 99 20.46 -1.02 21.14
CA GLU A 99 19.57 -0.89 19.97
C GLU A 99 19.51 0.56 19.47
N ILE A 100 19.44 1.54 20.38
CA ILE A 100 19.44 2.97 20.02
C ILE A 100 20.77 3.33 19.33
N GLN A 101 21.90 2.87 19.86
CA GLN A 101 23.22 3.09 19.25
C GLN A 101 23.32 2.43 17.87
N LEU A 102 22.79 1.22 17.72
CA LEU A 102 22.76 0.52 16.44
C LEU A 102 21.93 1.28 15.39
N LEU A 103 20.75 1.77 15.76
CA LEU A 103 19.91 2.55 14.85
C LEU A 103 20.61 3.83 14.41
N LYS A 104 21.27 4.52 15.33
CA LYS A 104 22.09 5.70 15.02
C LYS A 104 23.22 5.35 14.06
N TYR A 105 23.99 4.30 14.36
CA TYR A 105 25.07 3.80 13.51
C TYR A 105 24.58 3.50 12.08
N LEU A 106 23.44 2.80 11.94
CA LEU A 106 22.89 2.45 10.63
C LEU A 106 22.45 3.67 9.84
N ASN A 107 21.84 4.66 10.51
CA ASN A 107 21.42 5.91 9.89
C ASN A 107 22.62 6.74 9.41
N ASP A 108 23.70 6.77 10.20
CA ASP A 108 24.94 7.47 9.85
C ASP A 108 25.70 6.74 8.73
N ARG A 109 25.66 5.40 8.71
CA ARG A 109 26.35 4.56 7.73
C ARG A 109 25.66 4.56 6.35
N PHE A 110 24.34 4.63 6.33
CA PHE A 110 23.53 4.56 5.10
C PHE A 110 22.67 5.81 4.92
N PRO A 111 23.29 7.00 4.79
CA PRO A 111 22.56 8.26 4.71
C PRO A 111 21.66 8.30 3.48
N GLY A 112 20.39 8.66 3.68
CA GLY A 112 19.38 8.73 2.62
C GLY A 112 18.85 7.38 2.14
N LEU A 113 19.57 6.28 2.40
CA LEU A 113 19.13 4.92 2.09
C LEU A 113 18.35 4.30 3.25
N PHE A 114 18.74 4.52 4.49
CA PHE A 114 18.06 3.98 5.67
C PHE A 114 17.32 5.08 6.43
N GLN A 115 16.10 4.78 6.88
CA GLN A 115 15.31 5.68 7.70
C GLN A 115 14.52 4.89 8.75
N VAL A 116 14.52 5.40 9.98
CA VAL A 116 13.61 4.93 11.03
C VAL A 116 12.32 5.76 10.98
N HIS A 117 11.18 5.06 10.96
CA HIS A 117 9.86 5.65 11.06
C HIS A 117 9.22 5.22 12.36
N GLU A 118 9.07 6.16 13.29
CA GLU A 118 8.32 5.92 14.52
C GLU A 118 6.83 5.95 14.21
N THR A 119 6.12 4.89 14.59
CA THR A 119 4.71 4.71 14.22
C THR A 119 3.91 4.16 15.40
N VAL A 120 2.60 4.04 15.22
CA VAL A 120 1.72 3.32 16.15
C VAL A 120 1.75 1.83 15.78
N ASP A 121 1.66 0.95 16.76
CA ASP A 121 1.56 -0.48 16.47
C ASP A 121 0.16 -0.82 15.94
N TYR A 122 0.03 -0.95 14.62
CA TYR A 122 -1.15 -1.47 13.93
C TYR A 122 -1.11 -3.01 13.78
N GLY A 123 -0.27 -3.70 14.56
CA GLY A 123 -0.07 -5.13 14.50
C GLY A 123 0.56 -5.57 13.18
N SER A 124 -0.09 -6.48 12.45
CA SER A 124 0.42 -6.98 11.17
C SER A 124 0.43 -5.90 10.07
N ALA A 125 -0.46 -4.91 10.16
CA ALA A 125 -0.61 -3.86 9.15
C ALA A 125 0.53 -2.82 9.19
N THR A 126 1.28 -2.73 10.30
CA THR A 126 2.37 -1.77 10.52
C THR A 126 3.43 -1.80 9.41
N LYS A 127 3.67 -2.97 8.79
CA LYS A 127 4.60 -3.13 7.66
C LYS A 127 4.21 -2.33 6.43
N LEU A 128 2.91 -2.21 6.15
CA LEU A 128 2.41 -1.55 4.95
C LEU A 128 1.99 -0.11 5.25
N LEU A 129 1.20 0.09 6.32
CA LEU A 129 0.66 1.41 6.66
C LEU A 129 1.76 2.43 6.95
N GLY A 130 2.78 2.04 7.73
CA GLY A 130 3.91 2.91 8.02
C GLY A 130 4.70 3.34 6.77
N ALA A 131 4.81 2.45 5.77
CA ALA A 131 5.48 2.78 4.51
C ALA A 131 4.63 3.72 3.64
N LEU A 132 3.32 3.49 3.58
CA LEU A 132 2.40 4.33 2.83
C LEU A 132 2.33 5.75 3.41
N GLU A 133 2.33 5.90 4.73
CA GLU A 133 2.35 7.20 5.41
C GLU A 133 3.56 8.05 4.99
N VAL A 134 4.74 7.44 4.96
CA VAL A 134 5.99 8.12 4.57
C VAL A 134 5.95 8.53 3.10
N ASP A 135 5.44 7.66 2.21
CA ASP A 135 5.41 7.96 0.79
C ASP A 135 4.37 9.04 0.45
N LEU A 136 3.17 8.96 1.04
CA LEU A 136 2.13 9.99 0.92
C LEU A 136 2.60 11.34 1.47
N ALA A 137 3.29 11.37 2.60
CA ALA A 137 3.85 12.61 3.17
C ALA A 137 4.91 13.25 2.24
N ARG A 138 5.64 12.43 1.49
CA ARG A 138 6.61 12.91 0.50
C ARG A 138 5.93 13.45 -0.77
N GLU A 139 4.90 12.79 -1.26
CA GLU A 139 4.12 13.26 -2.42
C GLU A 139 3.46 14.61 -2.14
N ARG A 140 2.85 14.77 -0.96
CA ARG A 140 2.27 16.05 -0.53
C ARG A 140 3.30 17.19 -0.53
N ARG A 141 4.54 16.92 -0.06
CA ARG A 141 5.62 17.91 -0.10
C ARG A 141 5.99 18.30 -1.54
N ARG A 142 6.16 17.32 -2.44
CA ARG A 142 6.43 17.59 -3.85
C ARG A 142 5.35 18.45 -4.50
N TYR A 143 4.08 18.18 -4.21
CA TYR A 143 2.96 18.98 -4.73
C TYR A 143 2.96 20.42 -4.20
N SER A 144 3.24 20.61 -2.91
CA SER A 144 3.37 21.93 -2.30
C SER A 144 4.49 22.75 -2.95
N ASP A 145 5.65 22.15 -3.17
CA ASP A 145 6.82 22.84 -3.75
C ASP A 145 6.59 23.24 -5.22
N SER A 146 5.78 22.47 -5.97
CA SER A 146 5.42 22.80 -7.36
C SER A 146 4.39 23.92 -7.50
N ASN A 147 3.58 24.19 -6.47
CA ASN A 147 2.59 25.27 -6.47
C ASN A 147 3.14 26.61 -5.94
N CYS A 148 4.37 26.64 -5.43
CA CYS A 148 5.06 27.86 -4.99
C CYS A 148 6.00 28.44 -6.06
N ARG A 149 5.96 27.95 -7.30
CA ARG A 149 6.70 28.49 -8.45
C ARG A 149 5.72 29.06 -9.47
#